data_AF-E2CA23-F1
#
_entry.id   AF-E2CA23-F1
#
_cell.length_a   1.000
_cell.length_b   1.000
_cell.length_c   1.000
_cell.angle_alpha   90.00
_cell.angle_beta   90.00
_cell.angle_gamma   90.00
#
_symmetry.space_group_name_H-M   'P 1'
#
loop_
_entity.id
_entity.type
_entity.pdbx_description
1 polymer ?
#
loop_
_entity_poly.entity_id
_entity_poly.type
_entity_poly.pdbx_seq_one_letter_code
_entity_poly.pdbx_strand_id
1 'polypeptide(L)'
;DNARPHVSPMTRQKLLRLGWDVLVHPPYSPDLAPSDYHLFRALRNNLNNKTFGSLDILKNHLDDFFAQRSQDFYKRGIMKLVKR
;
A
#
# COMPACT_ATOMS: atom_id res chain seq x y z
N ASP A 1 -0.07 -3.26 8.79
CA ASP A 1 -1.07 -4.12 9.45
C ASP A 1 -0.34 -5.14 10.33
N ASN A 2 -1.09 -5.96 11.07
CA ASN A 2 -0.53 -6.97 11.96
C ASN A 2 -0.85 -8.39 11.49
N ALA A 3 -0.93 -8.60 10.17
CA ALA A 3 -1.17 -9.93 9.61
C ALA A 3 -0.13 -10.93 10.14
N ARG A 4 -0.54 -12.18 10.42
CA ARG A 4 0.34 -13.20 11.03
C ARG A 4 1.70 -13.35 10.32
N PRO A 5 1.79 -13.34 8.97
CA PRO A 5 3.09 -13.41 8.30
C PRO A 5 3.98 -12.19 8.58
N HIS A 6 3.41 -10.99 8.73
CA HIS A 6 4.16 -9.75 8.94
C HIS A 6 4.76 -9.67 10.36
N VAL A 7 4.12 -10.30 11.34
CA VAL A 7 4.58 -10.32 12.73
C VAL A 7 5.34 -11.59 13.11
N SER A 8 5.58 -12.50 12.17
CA SER A 8 6.29 -13.76 12.43
C SER A 8 7.73 -13.51 12.95
N PRO A 9 8.31 -14.44 13.73
CA PRO A 9 9.68 -14.31 14.21
C PRO A 9 10.70 -14.14 13.08
N MET A 10 10.51 -14.86 11.96
CA MET A 10 11.39 -14.76 10.78
C MET A 10 11.34 -13.37 10.17
N THR A 11 10.14 -12.80 9.96
CA THR A 11 9.95 -11.46 9.40
C THR A 11 10.55 -10.40 10.32
N ARG A 12 10.30 -10.47 11.64
CA ARG A 12 10.87 -9.54 12.63
C ARG A 12 12.40 -9.59 12.63
N GLN A 13 12.99 -10.79 12.62
CA GLN A 13 14.44 -10.94 12.56
C GLN A 13 15.02 -10.34 11.28
N LYS A 14 14.34 -10.51 10.14
CA LYS A 14 14.78 -9.92 8.86
C LYS A 14 14.71 -8.39 8.89
N LEU A 15 13.64 -7.81 9.42
CA LEU A 15 13.48 -6.35 9.55
C LEU A 15 14.58 -5.74 10.44
N LEU A 16 14.90 -6.39 11.56
CA LEU A 16 16.01 -5.99 12.43
C LEU A 16 17.37 -6.02 11.69
N ARG A 17 17.64 -7.07 10.91
CA ARG A 17 18.87 -7.17 10.10
C ARG A 17 18.96 -6.12 9.00
N LEU A 18 17.81 -5.63 8.50
CA LEU A 18 17.76 -4.55 7.53
C LEU A 18 17.88 -3.17 8.18
N GLY A 19 17.80 -3.08 9.52
CA GLY A 19 17.85 -1.80 10.26
C GLY A 19 16.57 -0.98 10.13
N TRP A 20 15.42 -1.62 9.91
CA TRP A 20 14.14 -0.92 9.73
C TRP A 20 13.39 -0.79 11.04
N ASP A 21 12.96 0.44 11.34
CA ASP A 21 12.04 0.71 12.44
C ASP A 21 10.61 0.29 12.07
N VAL A 22 10.02 -0.55 12.91
CA VAL A 22 8.64 -1.03 12.72
C VAL A 22 7.69 -0.12 13.48
N LEU A 23 6.92 0.69 12.74
CA LEU A 23 5.88 1.53 13.33
C LEU A 23 4.75 0.68 13.91
N VAL A 24 4.26 1.05 15.09
CA VAL A 24 3.11 0.42 15.72
C VAL A 24 1.86 0.70 14.87
N HIS A 25 1.15 -0.36 14.52
CA HIS A 25 -0.12 -0.27 13.80
C HIS A 25 -1.22 -0.93 14.63
N PRO A 26 -2.31 -0.23 14.98
CA PRO A 26 -3.38 -0.84 15.76
C PRO A 26 -4.17 -1.88 14.94
N PRO A 27 -4.77 -2.90 15.59
CA PRO A 27 -5.65 -3.84 14.91
C PRO A 27 -6.82 -3.15 14.20
N TYR A 28 -7.25 -3.69 13.06
CA TYR A 28 -8.44 -3.23 12.31
C TYR A 28 -8.45 -1.73 11.97
N SER A 29 -7.28 -1.14 11.70
CA SER A 29 -7.14 0.30 11.46
C SER A 29 -6.72 0.64 10.00
N PRO A 30 -7.53 0.26 8.98
CA PRO A 30 -7.22 0.57 7.58
C PRO A 30 -7.26 2.07 7.30
N ASP A 31 -7.98 2.84 8.10
CA ASP A 31 -8.00 4.30 8.07
C ASP A 31 -6.65 4.91 8.45
N LEU A 32 -5.79 4.19 9.16
CA LEU A 32 -4.41 4.59 9.48
C LEU A 32 -3.38 4.02 8.50
N ALA A 33 -3.78 3.21 7.52
CA ALA A 33 -2.88 2.65 6.52
C ALA A 33 -2.92 3.51 5.24
N PRO A 34 -1.84 4.25 4.88
CA PRO A 34 -1.82 5.07 3.66
C PRO A 34 -2.07 4.27 2.38
N SER A 35 -1.67 3.00 2.36
CA SER A 35 -2.01 2.07 1.28
C SER A 35 -3.52 1.92 1.12
N ASP A 36 -4.26 1.71 2.21
CA ASP A 36 -5.70 1.45 2.15
C ASP A 36 -6.51 2.73 1.90
N TYR A 37 -6.34 3.77 2.73
CA TYR A 37 -7.20 4.96 2.65
C TYR A 37 -6.92 5.86 1.44
N HIS A 38 -5.73 5.75 0.82
CA HIS A 38 -5.30 6.64 -0.27
C HIS A 38 -4.95 5.89 -1.55
N LEU A 39 -3.95 5.01 -1.52
CA LEU A 39 -3.43 4.37 -2.73
C LEU A 39 -4.44 3.39 -3.35
N PHE A 40 -4.88 2.40 -2.58
CA PHE A 40 -5.83 1.37 -3.02
C PHE A 40 -7.21 1.94 -3.26
N ARG A 41 -7.61 2.98 -2.53
CA ARG A 41 -8.83 3.73 -2.85
C ARG A 41 -8.76 4.34 -4.27
N ALA A 42 -7.65 4.97 -4.62
CA ALA A 42 -7.45 5.51 -5.97
C ALA A 42 -7.35 4.40 -7.03
N LEU A 43 -6.67 3.30 -6.70
CA LEU A 43 -6.53 2.15 -7.59
C LEU A 43 -7.88 1.49 -7.86
N ARG A 44 -8.69 1.25 -6.82
CA ARG A 44 -10.04 0.69 -6.94
C ARG A 44 -10.90 1.51 -7.89
N ASN A 45 -10.87 2.84 -7.77
CA ASN A 45 -11.60 3.72 -8.68
C ASN A 45 -11.11 3.58 -10.13
N ASN A 46 -9.80 3.41 -10.33
CA ASN A 46 -9.22 3.24 -11.66
C ASN A 46 -9.48 1.84 -12.27
N LEU A 47 -9.63 0.81 -11.43
CA LEU A 47 -9.98 -0.55 -11.83
C LEU A 47 -11.49 -0.75 -12.00
N ASN A 48 -12.31 0.16 -11.49
CA ASN A 48 -13.77 0.00 -11.50
C ASN A 48 -14.29 -0.15 -12.94
N ASN A 49 -15.19 -1.11 -13.15
CA ASN A 49 -15.76 -1.46 -14.46
C ASN A 49 -14.76 -1.89 -15.54
N LYS A 50 -13.53 -2.31 -15.16
CA LYS A 50 -12.56 -2.86 -16.10
C LYS A 50 -12.48 -4.38 -15.99
N THR A 51 -12.37 -5.03 -17.14
CA THR A 51 -12.11 -6.46 -17.27
C THR A 51 -10.78 -6.65 -18.01
N PHE A 52 -9.93 -7.55 -17.52
CA PHE A 52 -8.63 -7.81 -18.11
C PHE A 52 -8.62 -9.22 -18.70
N GLY A 53 -8.19 -9.35 -19.96
CA GLY A 53 -8.17 -10.63 -20.68
C GLY A 53 -6.98 -11.54 -20.31
N SER A 54 -5.96 -10.99 -19.65
CA SER A 54 -4.81 -11.74 -19.16
C SER A 54 -4.14 -11.03 -17.98
N LEU A 55 -3.30 -11.78 -17.27
CA LEU A 55 -2.47 -11.21 -16.20
C LEU A 55 -1.47 -10.17 -16.73
N ASP A 56 -0.97 -10.33 -17.95
CA ASP A 56 0.01 -9.39 -18.53
C ASP A 56 -0.63 -8.04 -18.84
N ILE A 57 -1.87 -8.04 -19.35
CA ILE A 57 -2.62 -6.79 -19.56
C ILE A 57 -2.90 -6.11 -18.22
N LEU A 58 -3.27 -6.87 -17.19
CA LEU A 58 -3.47 -6.32 -15.84
C LEU A 58 -2.17 -5.72 -15.29
N LYS A 59 -1.04 -6.40 -15.42
CA LYS A 59 0.28 -5.91 -14.97
C LYS A 59 0.65 -4.60 -15.66
N ASN A 60 0.59 -4.56 -16.99
CA ASN A 60 0.89 -3.34 -17.75
C ASN A 60 -0.03 -2.17 -17.33
N HIS A 61 -1.31 -2.46 -17.12
CA HIS A 61 -2.27 -1.45 -16.64
C HIS A 61 -1.93 -0.93 -15.23
N LEU A 62 -1.45 -1.80 -14.33
CA LEU A 62 -0.98 -1.39 -13.00
C LEU A 62 0.30 -0.56 -13.09
N ASP A 63 1.26 -0.96 -13.92
CA ASP A 63 2.51 -0.23 -14.15
C ASP A 63 2.22 1.19 -14.65
N ASP A 64 1.34 1.32 -15.64
CA ASP A 64 0.86 2.60 -16.15
C ASP A 64 0.16 3.42 -15.06
N PHE A 65 -0.71 2.80 -14.26
CA PHE A 65 -1.38 3.47 -13.15
C PHE A 65 -0.37 4.09 -12.18
N PHE A 66 0.66 3.35 -11.76
CA PHE A 66 1.64 3.85 -10.80
C PHE A 66 2.57 4.90 -11.42
N ALA A 67 2.99 4.72 -12.67
CA ALA A 67 3.83 5.66 -13.40
C ALA A 67 3.15 7.02 -13.64
N GLN A 68 1.83 7.02 -13.84
CA GLN A 68 1.04 8.24 -14.04
C GLN A 68 0.77 9.03 -12.75
N ARG A 69 1.11 8.52 -11.57
CA ARG A 69 0.91 9.26 -10.31
C ARG A 69 2.09 10.19 -10.08
N SER A 70 1.79 11.47 -9.87
CA SER A 70 2.80 12.45 -9.50
C SER A 70 3.40 12.14 -8.12
N GLN A 71 4.62 12.64 -7.87
CA GLN A 71 5.24 12.56 -6.55
C GLN A 71 4.34 13.16 -5.45
N ASP A 72 3.63 14.25 -5.76
CA ASP A 72 2.68 14.87 -4.84
C ASP A 72 1.48 14.00 -4.50
N PHE A 73 1.07 13.09 -5.39
CA PHE A 73 0.05 12.10 -5.05
C PHE A 73 0.51 11.22 -3.89
N TYR A 74 1.72 10.67 -3.96
CA TYR A 74 2.28 9.80 -2.92
C TYR A 74 2.55 10.58 -1.63
N LYS A 75 3.19 11.76 -1.75
CA LYS A 75 3.48 12.64 -0.61
C LYS A 75 2.22 13.00 0.17
N ARG A 76 1.14 13.39 -0.51
CA ARG A 76 -0.14 13.69 0.16
C ARG A 76 -0.75 12.48 0.84
N GLY A 77 -0.57 11.27 0.29
CA GLY A 77 -1.01 10.04 0.92
C GLY A 77 -0.37 9.85 2.29
N ILE A 78 0.96 9.95 2.36
CA ILE A 78 1.71 9.79 3.61
C ILE A 78 1.45 10.94 4.58
N MET A 79 1.52 12.19 4.13
CA MET A 79 1.36 13.36 5.01
C MET A 79 -0.04 13.49 5.62
N LYS A 80 -1.05 12.84 5.04
CA LYS A 80 -2.39 12.76 5.65
C LYS A 80 -2.41 11.96 6.94
N LEU A 81 -1.45 11.07 7.18
CA LEU A 81 -1.37 10.27 8.41
C LEU A 81 -1.27 11.16 9.66
N VAL A 82 -0.59 12.30 9.58
CA VAL A 82 -0.42 13.24 10.71
C VAL A 82 -1.76 13.82 11.21
N LYS A 83 -2.79 13.83 10.35
CA LYS A 83 -4.12 14.37 10.65
C LYS A 83 -5.14 13.29 11.00
N ARG A 84 -4.71 12.03 11.10
CA ARG A 84 -5.57 10.87 11.34
C ARG A 84 -5.34 10.28 12.71
#